data_AF-I0CEB5-F1
#
_entry.id   AF-I0CEB5-F1
#
_cell.length_a   1.000
_cell.length_b   1.000
_cell.length_c   1.000
_cell.angle_alpha   90.00
_cell.angle_beta   90.00
_cell.angle_gamma   90.00
#
_symmetry.space_group_name_H-M   'P 1'
#
loop_
_entity.id
_entity.type
_entity.pdbx_description
1 polymer ?
#
loop_
_entity_poly.entity_id
_entity_poly.type
_entity_poly.pdbx_seq_one_letter_code
_entity_poly.pdbx_strand_id
1 'polypeptide(L)'
;MNTPPTVWLLMQGVDDAITDVLGVYAHREAGRTALTHATHSLSSTVDRSEEDEDGTIRVYGPLRVSGVEWLELSPHAVTADEAEAGESK
;
A
#
# COMPACT_ATOMS: atom_id res chain seq x y z
N MET A 1 -3.62 15.66 -22.21
CA MET A 1 -2.41 15.17 -21.52
C MET A 1 -2.72 13.77 -21.05
N ASN A 2 -2.00 12.74 -21.51
CA ASN A 2 -2.16 11.40 -20.96
C ASN A 2 -1.43 11.37 -19.63
N THR A 3 -2.17 11.34 -18.51
CA THR A 3 -1.59 10.95 -17.23
C THR A 3 -1.09 9.51 -17.34
N PRO A 4 0.12 9.20 -16.86
CA PRO A 4 0.59 7.82 -16.84
C PRO A 4 -0.37 6.94 -16.05
N PRO A 5 -0.50 5.65 -16.40
CA PRO A 5 -1.36 4.75 -15.65
C PRO A 5 -0.88 4.67 -14.18
N THR A 6 -1.80 4.83 -13.25
CA THR A 6 -1.52 4.74 -11.81
C THR A 6 -1.99 3.39 -11.30
N VAL A 7 -1.11 2.70 -10.56
CA VAL A 7 -1.47 1.55 -9.73
C VAL A 7 -1.47 1.95 -8.26
N TRP A 8 -2.13 1.19 -7.42
CA TRP A 8 -2.18 1.41 -5.99
C TRP A 8 -1.45 0.27 -5.29
N LEU A 9 -0.44 0.59 -4.50
CA LEU A 9 0.34 -0.39 -3.75
C LEU A 9 -0.20 -0.47 -2.33
N LEU A 10 -0.54 -1.68 -1.89
CA LEU A 10 -0.79 -1.98 -0.49
C LEU A 10 0.51 -2.49 0.12
N MET A 11 1.00 -1.79 1.14
CA MET A 11 2.29 -2.05 1.77
C MET A 11 2.15 -2.15 3.28
N GLN A 12 3.16 -2.76 3.90
CA GLN A 12 3.29 -2.80 5.35
C GLN A 12 4.70 -2.41 5.77
N GLY A 13 4.85 -1.86 6.97
CA GLY A 13 6.15 -1.44 7.46
C GLY A 13 6.26 -1.27 8.96
N VAL A 14 7.47 -0.91 9.35
CA VAL A 14 7.94 -0.73 10.73
C VAL A 14 8.76 0.55 10.75
N ASP A 15 8.53 1.40 11.74
CA ASP A 15 9.10 2.74 11.78
C ASP A 15 8.86 3.47 10.45
N ASP A 16 9.91 4.00 9.81
CA ASP A 16 9.90 4.68 8.52
C ASP A 16 10.15 3.75 7.32
N ALA A 17 10.34 2.45 7.54
CA ALA A 17 10.74 1.51 6.50
C ALA A 17 9.57 0.65 5.99
N ILE A 18 9.44 0.58 4.66
CA ILE A 18 8.60 -0.44 4.00
C ILE A 18 9.25 -1.80 4.20
N THR A 19 8.48 -2.78 4.67
CA THR A 19 8.96 -4.16 4.86
C THR A 19 8.41 -5.14 3.83
N ASP A 20 7.22 -4.91 3.29
CA ASP A 20 6.63 -5.77 2.26
C ASP A 20 5.56 -5.07 1.43
N VAL A 21 5.33 -5.56 0.22
CA VAL A 21 4.24 -5.17 -0.68
C VAL A 21 3.20 -6.30 -0.70
N LEU A 22 2.06 -6.05 -0.07
CA LEU A 22 0.99 -7.03 0.10
C LEU A 22 0.09 -7.16 -1.15
N GLY A 23 0.08 -6.15 -2.03
CA GLY A 23 -0.67 -6.22 -3.28
C GLY A 23 -0.57 -4.99 -4.16
N VAL A 24 -0.93 -5.17 -5.43
CA VAL A 24 -0.96 -4.13 -6.47
C VAL A 24 -2.35 -4.09 -7.09
N TYR A 25 -2.97 -2.90 -7.14
CA TYR A 25 -4.35 -2.73 -7.59
C TYR A 25 -4.44 -1.69 -8.70
N ALA A 26 -5.17 -2.00 -9.76
CA ALA A 26 -5.44 -1.04 -10.85
C ALA A 26 -6.36 0.11 -10.42
N HIS A 27 -7.12 -0.08 -9.33
CA HIS A 27 -8.11 0.88 -8.85
C HIS A 27 -8.01 1.10 -7.34
N ARG A 28 -8.14 2.35 -6.91
CA ARG A 28 -8.10 2.74 -5.49
C ARG A 28 -9.10 1.97 -4.64
N GLU A 29 -10.33 1.83 -5.12
CA GLU A 29 -11.42 1.19 -4.37
C GLU A 29 -11.11 -0.28 -4.07
N ALA A 30 -10.55 -1.01 -5.04
CA ALA A 30 -10.13 -2.39 -4.84
C ALA A 30 -9.00 -2.47 -3.79
N GLY A 31 -8.02 -1.57 -3.87
CA GLY A 31 -6.96 -1.46 -2.86
C GLY A 31 -7.49 -1.10 -1.48
N ARG A 32 -8.49 -0.22 -1.38
CA ARG A 32 -9.12 0.18 -0.11
C ARG A 32 -9.89 -0.96 0.53
N THR A 33 -10.61 -1.76 -0.26
CA THR A 33 -11.23 -2.99 0.23
C THR A 33 -10.15 -3.93 0.77
N ALA A 34 -9.06 -4.14 0.04
CA ALA A 34 -7.96 -4.99 0.50
C ALA A 34 -7.28 -4.46 1.78
N LEU A 35 -7.03 -3.15 1.87
CA LEU A 35 -6.53 -2.50 3.08
C LEU A 35 -7.45 -2.73 4.28
N THR A 36 -8.77 -2.60 4.09
CA THR A 36 -9.76 -2.85 5.14
C THR A 36 -9.70 -4.31 5.61
N HIS A 37 -9.62 -5.25 4.67
CA HIS A 37 -9.44 -6.67 4.98
C HIS A 37 -8.12 -6.96 5.71
N ALA A 38 -7.01 -6.40 5.24
CA ALA A 38 -5.70 -6.53 5.88
C ALA A 38 -5.72 -5.96 7.30
N THR A 39 -6.32 -4.78 7.48
CA THR A 39 -6.50 -4.14 8.78
C THR A 39 -7.30 -5.03 9.73
N HIS A 40 -8.41 -5.64 9.27
CA HIS A 40 -9.20 -6.57 10.09
C HIS A 40 -8.47 -7.89 10.39
N SER A 41 -7.67 -8.39 9.46
CA SER A 41 -6.92 -9.65 9.63
C SER A 41 -5.71 -9.48 10.53
N LEU A 42 -5.05 -8.32 10.45
CA LEU A 42 -3.79 -8.05 11.11
C LEU A 42 -4.00 -7.27 12.40
N SER A 43 -5.03 -6.45 12.52
CA SER A 43 -5.27 -5.67 13.74
C SER A 43 -6.48 -6.16 14.53
N SER A 44 -6.39 -6.04 15.86
CA SER A 44 -7.55 -6.15 16.74
C SER A 44 -8.20 -4.78 17.00
N THR A 45 -7.48 -3.68 16.74
CA THR A 45 -7.88 -2.29 17.01
C THR A 45 -7.09 -1.33 16.12
N VAL A 46 -7.76 -0.45 15.39
CA VAL A 46 -7.11 0.63 14.65
C VAL A 46 -6.90 1.80 15.62
N ASP A 47 -5.65 2.21 15.80
CA ASP A 47 -5.31 3.34 16.68
C ASP A 47 -5.52 4.66 15.94
N ARG A 48 -5.07 4.73 14.68
CA ARG A 48 -5.13 5.93 13.86
C ARG A 48 -5.20 5.58 12.38
N SER A 49 -5.94 6.38 11.62
CA SER A 49 -5.92 6.35 10.16
C SER A 49 -5.75 7.77 9.62
N GLU A 50 -4.94 7.91 8.57
CA GLU A 50 -4.66 9.17 7.90
C GLU A 50 -4.93 8.99 6.40
N GLU A 51 -5.46 10.05 5.77
CA GLU A 51 -5.64 10.12 4.32
C GLU A 51 -5.06 11.44 3.83
N ASP A 52 -4.11 11.36 2.90
CA ASP A 52 -3.40 12.50 2.32
C ASP A 52 -4.11 13.04 1.08
N GLU A 53 -3.69 14.21 0.60
CA GLU A 53 -4.30 14.91 -0.55
C GLU A 53 -4.16 14.13 -1.88
N ASP A 54 -3.14 13.28 -2.01
CA ASP A 54 -2.94 12.39 -3.15
C ASP A 54 -3.81 11.12 -3.08
N GLY A 55 -4.55 10.95 -1.99
CA GLY A 55 -5.42 9.81 -1.73
C GLY A 55 -4.72 8.62 -1.07
N THR A 56 -3.45 8.76 -0.68
CA THR A 56 -2.73 7.79 0.16
C THR A 56 -3.50 7.58 1.45
N ILE A 57 -3.66 6.32 1.87
CA ILE A 57 -4.31 5.96 3.13
C ILE A 57 -3.29 5.20 3.97
N ARG A 58 -3.01 5.67 5.18
CA ARG A 58 -2.16 4.96 6.14
C ARG A 58 -2.93 4.63 7.41
N VAL A 59 -2.78 3.40 7.89
CA VAL A 59 -3.46 2.87 9.07
C VAL A 59 -2.41 2.36 10.04
N TYR A 60 -2.51 2.80 11.29
CA TYR A 60 -1.62 2.44 12.38
C TYR A 60 -2.37 1.66 13.46
N GLY A 61 -1.68 0.72 14.07
CA GLY A 61 -2.18 0.02 15.25
C GLY A 61 -1.31 -1.17 15.64
N PRO A 62 -1.62 -1.84 16.76
CA PRO A 62 -0.94 -3.07 17.16
C PRO A 62 -1.33 -4.19 16.20
N LEU A 63 -0.54 -4.38 15.14
CA LEU A 63 -0.73 -5.46 14.20
C LEU A 63 -0.19 -6.76 14.82
N ARG A 64 -0.98 -7.84 14.73
CA ARG A 64 -0.73 -9.16 15.30
C ARG A 64 0.48 -9.86 14.71
N VAL A 65 0.95 -9.40 13.55
CA VAL A 65 2.19 -9.89 12.95
C VAL A 65 3.34 -9.15 13.61
N SER A 66 4.21 -9.90 14.29
CA SER A 66 5.35 -9.35 15.04
C SER A 66 6.16 -8.39 14.17
N GLY A 67 6.19 -7.13 14.59
CA GLY A 67 7.02 -6.09 14.00
C GLY A 67 6.25 -5.08 13.15
N VAL A 68 5.09 -5.41 12.56
CA VAL A 68 4.38 -4.48 11.68
C VAL A 68 3.68 -3.39 12.49
N GLU A 69 3.85 -2.13 12.13
CA GLU A 69 3.27 -0.98 12.84
C GLU A 69 2.24 -0.22 12.01
N TRP A 70 2.34 -0.32 10.69
CA TRP A 70 1.43 0.36 9.79
C TRP A 70 1.15 -0.43 8.51
N LEU A 71 -0.02 -0.13 7.93
CA LEU A 71 -0.42 -0.50 6.59
C LEU A 71 -0.64 0.77 5.77
N GLU A 72 -0.22 0.77 4.52
CA GLU A 72 -0.38 1.90 3.62
C GLU A 72 -0.97 1.46 2.29
N LEU A 73 -1.88 2.24 1.75
CA LEU A 73 -2.32 2.19 0.37
C LEU A 73 -1.99 3.50 -0.33
N SER A 74 -1.00 3.51 -1.22
CA SER A 74 -0.54 4.72 -1.91
C SER A 74 -0.56 4.58 -3.44
N PRO A 75 -0.75 5.69 -4.19
CA PRO A 75 -0.74 5.69 -5.65
C PRO A 75 0.70 5.72 -6.20
N HIS A 76 0.97 4.87 -7.19
CA HIS A 76 2.25 4.79 -7.91
C HIS A 76 2.02 4.95 -9.41
N ALA A 77 2.67 5.95 -10.01
CA ALA A 77 2.66 6.13 -11.46
C ALA A 77 3.55 5.09 -12.12
N VAL A 78 2.99 4.30 -13.03
CA VAL A 78 3.76 3.35 -13.85
C VAL A 78 4.46 4.15 -14.93
N THR A 79 5.78 4.25 -14.81
CA THR A 79 6.62 4.84 -15.85
C THR A 79 7.14 3.74 -16.78
N ALA A 80 7.27 4.04 -18.08
CA ALA A 80 7.67 3.06 -19.08
C ALA A 80 9.13 2.56 -18.90
N ASP A 81 9.93 3.21 -18.06
CA ASP A 81 11.33 2.87 -17.79
C ASP A 81 11.49 1.58 -16.95
N GLU A 82 10.48 1.16 -16.18
CA GLU A 82 10.61 0.00 -15.28
C GLU A 82 10.27 -1.35 -15.94
N ALA A 83 9.87 -1.36 -17.21
CA ALA A 83 9.59 -2.59 -17.95
C ALA A 83 10.85 -3.37 -18.37
N GLU A 84 12.05 -2.78 -18.29
CA GLU A 84 13.31 -3.44 -18.72
C GLU A 84 14.00 -4.28 -17.63
N ALA A 85 13.53 -4.27 -16.38
CA ALA A 85 14.15 -5.07 -15.31
C ALA A 85 13.79 -6.58 -15.33
N GLY A 86 12.97 -7.03 -16.29
CA GLY A 86 12.43 -8.39 -16.36
C GLY A 86 13.03 -9.32 -17.43
N GLU A 87 13.93 -8.84 -18.29
CA GLU A 87 14.60 -9.66 -19.31
C GLU A 87 16.12 -9.62 -19.14
N SER A 88 16.61 -10.17 -18.02
CA SER A 88 18.00 -10.61 -17.95
C SER A 88 18.14 -11.97 -18.64
N LYS A 89 18.72 -11.93 -19.84
CA LYS A 89 19.16 -13.07 -20.65
C LYS A 89 20.25 -13.90 -19.98
#